data_AF-A0A1F7IGY9-F1
#
_entry.id   AF-A0A1F7IGY9-F1
#
_cell.length_a   1.000
_cell.length_b   1.000
_cell.length_c   1.000
_cell.angle_alpha   90.00
_cell.angle_beta   90.00
_cell.angle_gamma   90.00
#
_symmetry.space_group_name_H-M   'P 1'
#
loop_
_entity.id
_entity.type
_entity.pdbx_description
1 polymer ?
#
loop_
_entity_poly.entity_id
_entity_poly.type
_entity_poly.pdbx_seq_one_letter_code
_entity_poly.pdbx_strand_id
1 'polypeptide(L)' 'MIEKFLDLIYLIFLLPGLFSLTLVAEGVYNISRHEEGFFTFTLGILFLAGLLIAYLFLFIK' A
#
# COMPACT_ATOMS: atom_id res chain seq x y z
N MET A 1 -14.91 0.97 22.46
CA MET A 1 -13.77 1.90 22.32
C MET A 1 -12.60 1.24 21.58
N ILE A 2 -12.25 0.01 21.94
CA ILE A 2 -11.24 -0.82 21.23
C ILE A 2 -11.66 -1.18 19.80
N GLU A 3 -12.93 -1.53 19.57
CA GLU A 3 -13.45 -1.82 18.22
C GLU A 3 -13.28 -0.65 17.25
N LYS A 4 -13.67 0.57 17.66
CA LYS A 4 -13.47 1.79 16.87
C LYS A 4 -12.00 2.05 16.51
N PHE A 5 -11.07 1.67 17.38
CA PHE A 5 -9.64 1.80 17.12
C PHE A 5 -9.16 0.77 16.10
N LEU A 6 -9.65 -0.48 16.19
CA LEU A 6 -9.40 -1.51 15.18
C LEU A 6 -9.95 -1.11 13.80
N ASP A 7 -11.16 -0.55 13.75
CA ASP A 7 -11.78 -0.06 12.52
C ASP A 7 -10.97 1.07 11.88
N LEU A 8 -10.43 1.98 12.71
CA LEU A 8 -9.54 3.05 12.27
C LEU A 8 -8.25 2.52 11.67
N ILE A 9 -7.61 1.53 12.31
CA ILE A 9 -6.41 0.88 11.76
C ILE A 9 -6.73 0.20 10.43
N TYR A 10 -7.86 -0.52 10.36
CA TYR A 10 -8.30 -1.19 9.14
C TYR A 10 -8.48 -0.21 7.98
N LEU A 11 -9.16 0.91 8.24
CA LEU A 11 -9.42 1.95 7.23
C LEU A 11 -8.15 2.71 6.82
N ILE A 12 -7.24 2.97 7.74
CA ILE A 12 -6.05 3.80 7.48
C ILE A 12 -4.90 2.97 6.89
N PHE A 13 -4.77 1.69 7.25
CA PHE A 13 -3.64 0.86 6.83
C PHE A 13 -4.03 -0.29 5.93
N LEU A 14 -5.08 -1.04 6.27
CA LEU A 14 -5.39 -2.24 5.50
C LEU A 14 -5.94 -1.89 4.12
N LEU A 15 -6.94 -1.01 4.04
CA LEU A 15 -7.54 -0.64 2.75
C LEU A 15 -6.51 0.02 1.81
N PRO A 16 -5.72 1.02 2.26
CA PRO A 16 -4.69 1.61 1.41
C PRO A 16 -3.54 0.64 1.11
N GLY A 17 -3.22 -0.27 2.03
CA GLY A 17 -2.21 -1.32 1.81
C GLY A 17 -2.62 -2.30 0.72
N LEU A 18 -3.86 -2.78 0.75
CA LEU A 18 -4.43 -3.65 -0.29
C LEU A 18 -4.50 -2.95 -1.64
N PHE A 19 -4.90 -1.67 -1.66
CA PHE A 19 -4.87 -0.85 -2.87
C PHE A 19 -3.44 -0.76 -3.43
N SER A 20 -2.46 -0.47 -2.58
CA SER A 20 -1.06 -0.37 -2.98
C SER A 20 -0.49 -1.69 -3.50
N LEU A 21 -0.82 -2.82 -2.87
CA LEU A 21 -0.43 -4.15 -3.33
C LEU A 21 -1.03 -4.47 -4.71
N THR A 22 -2.26 -4.04 -4.95
CA THR A 22 -2.90 -4.19 -6.27
C THR A 22 -2.13 -3.44 -7.34
N LEU A 23 -1.72 -2.19 -7.08
CA LEU A 23 -0.90 -1.40 -8.01
C LEU A 23 0.46 -2.05 -8.29
N VAL A 24 1.10 -2.60 -7.26
CA VAL A 24 2.36 -3.34 -7.43
C VAL A 24 2.15 -4.56 -8.31
N ALA A 25 1.13 -5.37 -8.02
CA ALA A 25 0.82 -6.57 -8.78
C ALA A 25 0.49 -6.26 -10.25
N GLU A 26 -0.35 -5.25 -10.49
CA GLU A 26 -0.70 -4.77 -11.84
C GLU A 26 0.52 -4.25 -12.58
N GLY A 27 1.35 -3.43 -11.91
CA GLY A 27 2.58 -2.92 -12.49
C GLY A 27 3.55 -4.03 -12.89
N VAL A 28 3.77 -5.03 -12.02
CA VAL A 28 4.58 -6.21 -12.32
C VAL A 28 3.99 -7.00 -13.48
N TYR A 29 2.67 -7.21 -13.48
CA TYR A 29 1.97 -7.94 -14.54
C TYR A 29 2.14 -7.27 -15.90
N ASN A 30 1.94 -5.95 -15.98
CA ASN A 30 2.10 -5.19 -17.22
C ASN A 30 3.57 -5.18 -17.69
N ILE A 31 4.53 -4.99 -16.78
CA ILE A 31 5.97 -5.08 -17.10
C ILE A 31 6.31 -6.46 -17.69
N SER A 32 5.78 -7.54 -17.10
CA SER A 32 6.05 -8.91 -17.58
C SER A 32 5.53 -9.16 -19.00
N ARG A 33 4.51 -8.41 -19.41
CA ARG A 33 3.90 -8.46 -20.76
C ARG A 33 4.51 -7.45 -21.73
N HIS A 34 5.58 -6.75 -21.34
CA HIS A 34 6.18 -5.65 -22.11
C HIS A 34 5.19 -4.49 -22.38
N GLU A 35 4.20 -4.32 -21.51
CA GLU A 35 3.26 -3.21 -21.50
C GLU A 35 3.76 -2.11 -20.51
N GLU A 36 3.19 -0.92 -20.59
CA GLU A 36 3.54 0.18 -19.68
C GLU A 36 3.04 -0.11 -18.25
N GLY A 37 3.91 -0.70 -17.42
CA GLY A 37 3.62 -1.00 -16.02
C GLY A 37 4.53 -0.31 -15.00
N PHE A 38 5.62 0.33 -15.47
CA PHE A 38 6.64 0.91 -14.60
C PHE A 38 6.12 2.03 -13.69
N PHE A 39 5.26 2.90 -14.23
CA PHE A 39 4.66 3.98 -13.45
C PHE A 39 3.74 3.42 -12.36
N THR A 40 2.83 2.50 -12.71
CA THR A 40 1.90 1.84 -11.78
C THR A 40 2.65 1.10 -10.68
N PHE A 41 3.69 0.34 -11.05
CA PHE A 41 4.55 -0.35 -10.09
C PHE A 41 5.22 0.63 -9.12
N THR A 42 5.85 1.69 -9.65
CA THR A 42 6.55 2.69 -8.84
C THR A 42 5.60 3.40 -7.88
N LEU A 43 4.40 3.76 -8.35
CA LEU A 43 3.36 4.36 -7.52
C LEU A 43 2.95 3.42 -6.37
N GLY A 44 2.75 2.13 -6.67
CA GLY A 44 2.43 1.11 -5.66
C GLY A 44 3.55 0.90 -4.64
N ILE A 45 4.82 0.94 -5.06
CA ILE A 45 5.96 0.86 -4.12
C ILE A 45 6.04 2.10 -3.24
N LEU A 46 5.84 3.30 -3.81
CA LEU A 46 5.86 4.56 -3.05
C LEU A 46 4.75 4.60 -2.00
N PHE A 47 3.52 4.14 -2.32
CA PHE A 47 2.44 4.07 -1.35
C PHE A 47 2.73 3.05 -0.24
N LEU A 48 3.26 1.86 -0.56
CA LEU A 48 3.66 0.87 0.44
C LEU A 48 4.75 1.42 1.38
N ALA A 49 5.75 2.10 0.82
CA ALA A 49 6.80 2.74 1.61
C ALA A 49 6.22 3.82 2.54
N GLY A 50 5.30 4.65 2.03
CA GLY A 50 4.58 5.65 2.83
C GLY A 50 3.78 5.04 3.98
N LEU A 51 3.04 3.95 3.71
CA LEU A 51 2.30 3.23 4.75
C LEU A 51 3.22 2.59 5.79
N LEU A 52 4.34 2.02 5.36
CA LEU A 52 5.34 1.49 6.27
C LEU A 52 5.90 2.58 7.17
N ILE A 53 6.28 3.74 6.61
CA ILE A 53 6.77 4.88 7.39
C ILE A 53 5.71 5.37 8.38
N ALA A 54 4.45 5.50 7.96
CA ALA A 54 3.35 5.88 8.82
C ALA A 54 3.14 4.88 9.97
N TYR A 55 3.23 3.59 9.67
CA TYR A 55 3.16 2.52 10.68
C TYR A 55 4.32 2.63 11.67
N LEU A 56 5.56 2.79 11.18
CA LEU A 56 6.74 2.96 12.03
C LEU A 56 6.57 4.18 12.96
N PHE A 57 6.08 5.31 12.44
CA PHE A 57 5.89 6.52 13.23
C PHE A 57 4.78 6.44 14.28
N LEU A 58 3.69 5.70 14.00
CA LEU A 58 2.56 5.58 14.92
C LEU A 58 2.73 4.46 15.96
N PHE A 59 3.44 3.38 15.63
CA PHE A 59 3.48 2.16 16.46
C PHE A 59 4.87 1.75 16.94
N ILE A 60 5.94 2.16 16.25
CA ILE A 60 7.33 1.80 16.58
C ILE A 60 8.11 3.01 17.13
N LYS A 61 7.51 4.19 17.09
CA LYS A 61 7.96 5.31 17.90
C LYS A 61 7.74 5.05 19.38
#